data_AF-A0A261S6U6-F1
#
_entry.id   AF-A0A261S6U6-F1
#
_cell.length_a   1.000
_cell.length_b   1.000
_cell.length_c   1.000
_cell.angle_alpha   90.00
_cell.angle_beta   90.00
_cell.angle_gamma   90.00
#
_symmetry.space_group_name_H-M   'P 1'
#
loop_
_entity.id
_entity.type
_entity.pdbx_description
1 polymer ?
#
loop_
_entity_poly.entity_id
_entity_poly.type
_entity_poly.pdbx_seq_one_letter_code
_entity_poly.pdbx_strand_id
1 'polypeptide(L)'
;MRKLLTIAETFQIPGRGSVVVPADAVGELNGPGTYNVKLRLPDGSQASAPLRVYQEVLPGAPGQPRWGCCFDTLTREQLPNGTEIWVSVAV
;
A
#
# COMPACT_ATOMS: atom_id res chain seq x y z
N MET A 1 1.70 0.74 15.97
CA MET A 1 1.37 0.51 14.54
C MET A 1 0.03 1.14 14.25
N ARG A 2 -0.13 1.72 13.06
CA ARG A 2 -1.34 2.42 12.62
C ARG A 2 -1.84 1.79 11.33
N LYS A 3 -3.16 1.78 11.13
CA LYS A 3 -3.76 1.24 9.92
C LYS A 3 -3.58 2.26 8.79
N LEU A 4 -2.89 1.86 7.73
CA LEU A 4 -2.65 2.69 6.56
C LEU A 4 -3.84 2.63 5.59
N LEU A 5 -4.27 1.42 5.23
CA LEU A 5 -5.41 1.21 4.33
C LEU A 5 -5.99 -0.20 4.47
N THR A 6 -7.18 -0.40 3.93
CA THR A 6 -7.76 -1.72 3.64
C THR A 6 -7.72 -1.92 2.14
N ILE A 7 -7.23 -3.06 1.66
CA ILE A 7 -7.19 -3.37 0.24
C ILE A 7 -8.63 -3.54 -0.27
N ALA A 8 -9.09 -2.62 -1.11
CA ALA A 8 -10.32 -2.76 -1.87
C ALA A 8 -10.06 -3.55 -3.16
N GLU A 9 -8.92 -3.31 -3.80
CA GLU A 9 -8.51 -3.98 -5.03
C GLU A 9 -6.98 -4.03 -5.16
N THR A 10 -6.49 -5.07 -5.83
CA THR A 10 -5.08 -5.30 -6.13
C THR A 10 -4.87 -5.49 -7.63
N PHE A 11 -3.94 -4.74 -8.20
CA PHE A 11 -3.57 -4.79 -9.62
C PHE A 11 -2.13 -5.27 -9.77
N GLN A 12 -1.92 -6.33 -10.56
CA GLN A 12 -0.58 -6.73 -10.94
C GLN A 12 -0.14 -5.90 -12.15
N ILE A 13 0.89 -5.08 -11.99
CA ILE A 13 1.44 -4.27 -13.07
C ILE A 13 2.85 -4.79 -13.39
N PRO A 14 3.08 -5.31 -14.62
CA PRO A 14 4.41 -5.74 -15.05
C PRO A 14 5.47 -4.65 -14.84
N GLY A 15 6.60 -5.02 -14.22
CA GLY A 15 7.68 -4.08 -13.90
C GLY A 15 7.42 -3.16 -12.69
N ARG A 16 6.24 -3.20 -12.07
CA ARG A 16 5.92 -2.44 -10.85
C ARG A 16 5.67 -3.33 -9.65
N GLY A 17 4.95 -4.45 -9.80
CA GLY A 17 4.51 -5.32 -8.71
C GLY A 17 2.99 -5.28 -8.49
N SER A 18 2.55 -5.68 -7.30
CA SER A 18 1.15 -5.63 -6.86
C SER A 18 0.81 -4.25 -6.29
N VAL A 19 0.03 -3.46 -7.03
CA VAL A 19 -0.49 -2.15 -6.61
C VAL A 19 -1.81 -2.31 -5.88
N VAL A 20 -2.00 -1.59 -4.76
CA VAL A 20 -3.21 -1.69 -3.92
C VAL A 20 -3.95 -0.35 -3.79
N VAL A 21 -5.30 -0.41 -3.71
CA VAL A 21 -6.23 0.74 -3.70
C VAL A 21 -7.21 0.59 -2.52
N PRO A 22 -7.68 1.68 -1.86
CA PRO A 22 -7.44 3.10 -2.12
C PRO A 22 -6.15 3.63 -1.50
N ALA A 23 -5.46 4.50 -2.24
CA ALA A 23 -4.20 5.10 -1.82
C ALA A 23 -4.37 6.55 -1.31
N ASP A 24 -5.61 6.99 -1.11
CA ASP A 24 -5.95 8.36 -0.69
C ASP A 24 -5.63 8.62 0.80
N ALA A 25 -5.38 7.57 1.60
CA ALA A 25 -5.11 7.66 3.05
C ALA A 25 -3.61 7.66 3.41
N VAL A 26 -2.72 7.96 2.47
CA VAL A 26 -1.27 7.98 2.71
C VAL A 26 -0.80 9.28 3.40
N GLY A 27 -1.70 10.21 3.73
CA GLY A 27 -1.38 11.45 4.46
C GLY A 27 -0.66 11.26 5.80
N GLU A 28 -0.60 10.02 6.32
CA GLU A 28 0.11 9.65 7.55
C GLU A 28 1.57 9.18 7.33
N LEU A 29 2.03 9.04 6.10
CA LEU A 29 3.42 8.69 5.80
C LEU A 29 4.26 9.94 5.55
N ASN A 30 5.52 9.92 6.01
CA ASN A 30 6.50 11.01 5.87
C ASN A 30 7.01 11.20 4.42
N GLY A 31 6.24 10.79 3.41
CA GLY A 31 6.60 10.85 1.99
C GLY A 31 6.85 9.49 1.34
N PRO A 32 7.44 9.48 0.13
CA PRO A 32 7.74 8.24 -0.58
C PRO A 32 8.87 7.47 0.11
N GLY A 33 8.81 6.14 0.05
CA GLY A 33 9.80 5.28 0.69
C GLY A 33 9.37 3.83 0.78
N THR A 34 10.22 3.00 1.36
CA THR A 34 9.88 1.61 1.69
C THR A 34 9.58 1.50 3.17
N TYR A 35 8.42 0.97 3.50
CA TYR A 35 7.93 0.81 4.86
C TYR A 35 7.73 -0.66 5.17
N ASN A 36 8.26 -1.12 6.30
CA ASN A 36 7.90 -2.43 6.81
C ASN A 36 6.48 -2.37 7.37
N VAL A 37 5.56 -3.12 6.75
CA VAL A 37 4.16 -3.18 7.14
C VAL A 37 3.78 -4.57 7.62
N LYS A 38 2.79 -4.62 8.52
CA LYS A 38 2.06 -5.84 8.84
C LYS A 38 0.79 -5.91 7.99
N LEU A 39 0.52 -7.10 7.49
CA LEU A 39 -0.68 -7.45 6.75
C LEU A 39 -1.55 -8.28 7.67
N ARG A 40 -2.83 -7.92 7.78
CA ARG A 40 -3.85 -8.75 8.44
C ARG A 40 -4.82 -9.21 7.38
N LEU A 41 -4.80 -10.51 7.08
CA LEU A 41 -5.60 -11.09 6.02
C LEU A 41 -7.04 -11.36 6.52
N PRO A 42 -8.02 -11.45 5.61
CA PRO A 42 -9.41 -11.74 5.97
C PRO A 42 -9.62 -13.10 6.65
N ASP A 43 -8.72 -14.07 6.41
CA ASP A 43 -8.73 -15.38 7.07
C ASP A 43 -8.19 -15.33 8.52
N GLY A 44 -7.80 -14.15 8.99
CA GLY A 44 -7.22 -13.91 10.32
C GLY A 44 -5.71 -14.13 10.40
N SER A 45 -5.08 -14.63 9.33
CA SER A 45 -3.62 -14.77 9.28
C SER A 45 -2.92 -13.41 9.20
N GLN A 46 -1.64 -13.39 9.59
CA GLN A 46 -0.83 -12.18 9.57
C GLN A 46 0.51 -12.42 8.87
N ALA A 47 0.95 -11.44 8.12
CA ALA A 47 2.25 -11.44 7.45
C ALA A 47 2.95 -10.10 7.64
N SER A 48 4.26 -10.05 7.35
CA SER A 48 5.01 -8.80 7.26
C SER A 48 5.67 -8.70 5.90
N ALA A 49 5.65 -7.52 5.29
CA ALA A 49 6.25 -7.29 3.99
C ALA A 49 6.72 -5.84 3.84
N PRO A 50 7.74 -5.58 3.01
CA PRO A 50 8.07 -4.22 2.60
C PRO A 50 6.99 -3.69 1.65
N LEU A 51 6.39 -2.55 2.00
CA LEU A 51 5.52 -1.77 1.14
C LEU A 51 6.29 -0.60 0.56
N ARG A 52 6.35 -0.51 -0.76
CA ARG A 52 6.89 0.65 -1.46
C ARG A 52 5.77 1.68 -1.68
N VAL A 53 6.01 2.88 -1.18
CA VAL A 53 5.12 4.03 -1.32
C VAL A 53 5.79 5.05 -2.22
N TYR A 54 5.07 5.52 -3.22
CA TYR A 54 5.58 6.48 -4.19
C TYR A 54 4.52 7.52 -4.51
N GLN A 55 4.94 8.69 -4.96
CA GLN A 55 4.02 9.72 -5.40
C GLN A 55 3.62 9.46 -6.86
N GLU A 56 2.32 9.47 -7.15
CA GLU A 56 1.77 9.45 -8.49
C GLU A 56 1.57 10.88 -8.99
N VAL A 57 2.21 11.17 -10.14
CA VAL A 57 2.02 12.41 -10.87
C VAL A 57 1.04 12.11 -12.00
N LEU A 58 -0.24 12.43 -11.80
CA LEU A 58 -1.24 12.31 -12.84
C LEU A 58 -1.35 13.63 -13.63
N PRO A 59 -1.27 13.58 -14.98
CA PRO A 59 -1.55 14.75 -15.80
C PRO A 59 -2.97 15.28 -15.54
N GLY A 60 -3.12 16.57 -15.26
CA GLY A 60 -4.43 17.22 -15.10
C GLY A 60 -4.99 17.29 -13.67
N ALA A 61 -4.26 16.81 -12.65
CA ALA A 61 -4.63 16.97 -11.24
C ALA A 61 -3.62 17.86 -10.47
N PRO A 62 -3.53 19.17 -10.78
CA PRO A 62 -2.65 20.07 -10.04
C PRO A 62 -3.18 20.29 -8.62
N GLY A 63 -2.37 19.96 -7.60
CA GLY A 63 -2.56 20.46 -6.24
C GLY A 63 -2.70 19.42 -5.11
N GLN A 64 -2.87 18.12 -5.40
CA GLN A 64 -2.79 17.09 -4.37
C GLN A 64 -1.86 15.94 -4.81
N PRO A 65 -0.79 15.64 -4.04
CA PRO A 65 0.00 14.45 -4.28
C PRO A 65 -0.91 13.23 -4.09
N ARG A 66 -1.08 12.46 -5.16
CA ARG A 66 -1.63 11.11 -5.03
C ARG A 66 -0.51 10.18 -4.68
N TRP A 67 -0.79 9.22 -3.83
CA TRP A 67 0.18 8.21 -3.45
C TRP A 67 -0.18 6.91 -4.13
N GLY A 68 0.82 6.08 -4.39
CA GLY A 68 0.67 4.71 -4.82
C GLY A 68 1.35 3.80 -3.82
N CYS A 69 0.70 2.68 -3.52
CA CYS A 69 1.17 1.64 -2.61
C CYS A 69 1.41 0.38 -3.43
N CYS A 70 2.63 -0.16 -3.40
CA CYS A 70 3.00 -1.32 -4.18
C CYS A 70 3.85 -2.31 -3.38
N PHE A 71 3.54 -3.60 -3.54
CA PHE A 71 4.38 -4.70 -3.08
C PHE A 71 5.15 -5.26 -4.26
N ASP A 72 6.48 -5.21 -4.18
CA ASP A 72 7.35 -5.67 -5.26
C ASP A 72 7.43 -7.21 -5.32
N THR A 73 7.23 -7.89 -4.18
CA THR A 73 7.41 -9.34 -4.04
C THR A 73 6.12 -10.12 -3.80
N LEU A 74 5.02 -9.45 -3.46
CA LEU A 74 3.74 -10.11 -3.21
C LEU A 74 2.90 -10.12 -4.48
N THR A 75 2.10 -11.17 -4.60
CA THR A 75 1.14 -11.40 -5.68
C THR A 75 -0.28 -11.02 -5.24
N ARG A 76 -1.19 -10.91 -6.21
CA ARG A 76 -2.60 -10.63 -5.95
C ARG A 76 -3.23 -11.70 -5.04
N GLU A 77 -2.86 -12.96 -5.21
CA GLU A 77 -3.38 -14.09 -4.44
C GLU A 77 -2.97 -14.01 -2.96
N GLN A 78 -1.81 -13.42 -2.69
CA GLN A 78 -1.30 -13.18 -1.33
C GLN A 78 -1.88 -11.90 -0.70
N LEU A 79 -2.59 -11.09 -1.49
CA LEU A 79 -3.17 -9.80 -1.09
C LEU A 79 -4.67 -9.77 -1.42
N PRO A 80 -5.48 -10.63 -0.79
CA PRO A 80 -6.91 -10.66 -1.03
C PRO A 80 -7.58 -9.35 -0.58
N ASN A 81 -8.70 -9.02 -1.22
CA ASN A 81 -9.53 -7.89 -0.83
C ASN A 81 -9.97 -8.02 0.63
N GLY A 82 -9.94 -6.92 1.37
CA GLY A 82 -10.18 -6.87 2.82
C GLY A 82 -8.92 -6.99 3.66
N THR A 83 -7.75 -7.29 3.07
CA THR A 83 -6.47 -7.27 3.80
C THR A 83 -6.20 -5.88 4.35
N GLU A 84 -5.88 -5.79 5.63
CA GLU A 84 -5.50 -4.53 6.27
C GLU A 84 -3.99 -4.36 6.27
N ILE A 85 -3.53 -3.17 5.90
CA ILE A 85 -2.11 -2.80 5.92
C ILE A 85 -1.86 -1.90 7.12
N TRP A 86 -0.90 -2.30 7.96
CA TRP A 86 -0.54 -1.61 9.20
C TRP A 86 0.93 -1.22 9.18
N VAL A 87 1.22 0.07 9.30
CA VAL A 87 2.59 0.60 9.28
C VAL A 87 3.08 0.89 10.71
N SER A 88 4.37 0.66 10.96
CA SER A 88 5.04 1.20 12.14
C SER A 88 5.68 2.53 11.77
N VAL A 89 5.01 3.64 12.07
CA VAL A 89 5.61 4.97 11.91
C VAL A 89 6.62 5.15 13.04
N ALA A 90 7.92 5.15 12.71
CA ALA A 90 8.91 5.71 13.63
C ALA A 90 8.70 7.23 13.62
N VAL A 91 8.43 7.79 14.80
CA VAL A 91 8.36 9.24 15.03
C VAL A 91 9.77 9.81 15.01
#